data_AF-A0AAU6J0R5-F1
#
_entry.id   AF-A0AAU6J0R5-F1
#
_cell.length_a   1.000
_cell.length_b   1.000
_cell.length_c   1.000
_cell.angle_alpha   90.00
_cell.angle_beta   90.00
_cell.angle_gamma   90.00
#
_symmetry.space_group_name_H-M   'P 1'
#
loop_
_entity.id
_entity.type
_entity.pdbx_description
1 polymer ?
#
loop_
_entity_poly.entity_id
_entity_poly.type
_entity_poly.pdbx_seq_one_letter_code
_entity_poly.pdbx_strand_id
1 'polypeptide(L)'
;MHRRNSRRTALVLSAAAVAAVPLLTACGDDAHPGAAAVVGSDRITVSQLENRVNEVRDAQQTATKDDQQYEQAIAKSGSLTRNTLHSMVFDRVLHRAAADAGVGVSRRQIQERVAAMAQQAGGVRQMRLALLEQYNIAPERIADSARTDLEVMGLAQKVGANMQSQSASDQAPFWKALDQASKELHVDLNPRYGTWDIAKSHGRADAKTPWVREVTSPKTGDEQTA
;
A
#
# COMPACT_ATOMS: atom_id res chain seq x y z
N MET A 1 30.08 49.40 69.40
CA MET A 1 31.38 48.68 69.39
C MET A 1 31.11 47.17 69.40
N HIS A 2 31.87 46.42 68.61
CA HIS A 2 31.74 44.98 68.28
C HIS A 2 31.34 44.00 69.41
N ARG A 3 30.58 42.93 69.07
CA ARG A 3 31.13 41.56 68.86
C ARG A 3 30.08 40.48 68.47
N ARG A 4 30.49 39.70 67.45
CA ARG A 4 30.42 38.22 67.22
C ARG A 4 29.08 37.46 67.41
N ASN A 5 28.55 36.85 66.34
CA ASN A 5 28.79 35.47 65.83
C ASN A 5 28.11 34.40 66.73
N SER A 6 27.18 33.56 66.23
CA SER A 6 27.41 32.16 65.77
C SER A 6 26.04 31.51 65.50
N ARG A 7 25.73 31.00 64.29
CA ARG A 7 25.76 29.58 63.82
C ARG A 7 24.67 28.61 64.31
N ARG A 8 23.99 27.99 63.31
CA ARG A 8 23.32 26.66 63.25
C ARG A 8 21.96 26.58 63.98
N THR A 9 20.91 25.84 63.58
CA THR A 9 20.76 24.63 62.74
C THR A 9 19.27 24.43 62.35
N ALA A 10 19.04 23.82 61.19
CA ALA A 10 17.91 23.03 60.63
C ALA A 10 16.62 22.75 61.43
N LEU A 11 15.46 22.68 60.74
CA LEU A 11 14.77 21.45 60.28
C LEU A 11 13.36 21.79 59.71
N VAL A 12 13.10 21.47 58.44
CA VAL A 12 12.16 20.44 57.92
C VAL A 12 10.67 20.73 58.14
N LEU A 13 9.94 20.88 57.03
CA LEU A 13 8.49 20.66 56.95
C LEU A 13 8.18 19.79 55.73
N SER A 14 7.68 18.60 56.03
CA SER A 14 7.20 17.58 55.11
C SER A 14 5.90 18.03 54.41
N ALA A 15 5.82 17.85 53.10
CA ALA A 15 4.56 17.88 52.37
C ALA A 15 4.38 16.55 51.63
N ALA A 16 3.51 15.70 52.18
CA ALA A 16 3.05 14.48 51.52
C ALA A 16 2.01 14.86 50.47
N ALA A 17 2.39 14.85 49.20
CA ALA A 17 1.47 14.92 48.07
C ALA A 17 1.31 13.51 47.50
N VAL A 18 0.18 12.86 47.82
CA VAL A 18 -0.25 11.63 47.14
C VAL A 18 -0.74 12.05 45.76
N ALA A 19 0.18 12.04 44.79
CA ALA A 19 -0.18 12.16 43.39
C ALA A 19 -0.81 10.84 42.95
N ALA A 20 -2.13 10.84 42.78
CA ALA A 20 -2.81 9.83 41.97
C ALA A 20 -2.28 10.00 40.55
N VAL A 21 -1.35 9.14 40.13
CA VAL A 21 -0.94 9.01 38.74
C VAL A 21 -2.07 8.24 38.06
N PRO A 22 -2.89 8.84 37.18
CA PRO A 22 -3.65 8.03 36.27
C PRO A 22 -2.62 7.37 35.37
N LEU A 23 -2.28 6.13 35.68
CA LEU A 23 -1.65 5.24 34.72
C LEU A 23 -2.69 5.07 33.62
N LEU A 24 -2.64 5.97 32.63
CA LEU A 24 -3.16 5.71 31.30
C LEU A 24 -2.33 4.55 30.76
N THR A 25 -2.64 3.35 31.21
CA THR A 25 -2.30 2.12 30.51
C THR A 25 -3.11 2.16 29.22
N ALA A 26 -2.65 2.97 28.26
CA ALA A 26 -2.94 2.73 26.87
C ALA A 26 -2.29 1.38 26.57
N CYS A 27 -3.03 0.31 26.85
CA CYS A 27 -2.78 -1.03 26.32
C CYS A 27 -3.04 -0.97 24.81
N GLY A 28 -2.19 -0.25 24.10
CA GLY A 28 -1.93 -0.49 22.70
C GLY A 28 -0.55 -1.11 22.68
N ASP A 29 -0.49 -2.43 22.55
CA ASP A 29 0.72 -3.23 22.33
C ASP A 29 1.34 -2.93 20.94
N ASP A 30 1.30 -1.66 20.52
CA ASP A 30 1.76 -1.20 19.22
C ASP A 30 3.16 -0.62 19.41
N ALA A 31 4.17 -1.33 18.89
CA ALA A 31 5.53 -0.82 18.79
C ALA A 31 5.62 0.51 18.00
N HIS A 32 4.53 0.93 17.32
CA HIS A 32 4.46 2.08 16.42
C HIS A 32 3.14 2.86 16.54
N PRO A 33 2.95 3.71 17.58
CA PRO A 33 1.71 4.48 17.74
C PRO A 33 1.42 5.36 16.52
N GLY A 34 0.21 5.22 15.96
CA GLY A 34 -0.25 5.97 14.79
C GLY A 34 0.23 5.45 13.43
N ALA A 35 0.99 4.35 13.38
CA ALA A 35 1.33 3.67 12.14
C ALA A 35 0.31 2.55 11.84
N ALA A 36 -0.08 2.46 10.56
CA ALA A 36 -0.75 1.29 10.01
C ALA A 36 0.27 0.21 9.58
N ALA A 37 1.44 0.64 9.10
CA ALA A 37 2.58 -0.23 8.83
C ALA A 37 3.91 0.53 8.91
N VAL A 38 4.99 -0.17 9.15
CA VAL A 38 6.38 0.27 9.00
C VAL A 38 7.03 -0.51 7.87
N VAL A 39 7.73 0.19 6.98
CA VAL A 39 8.38 -0.36 5.80
C VAL A 39 9.75 0.31 5.68
N GLY A 40 10.79 -0.37 6.15
CA GLY A 40 12.14 0.14 6.27
C GLY A 40 12.20 1.27 7.31
N SER A 41 12.78 2.39 6.93
CA SER A 41 12.77 3.63 7.73
C SER A 41 11.44 4.39 7.66
N ASP A 42 10.55 4.03 6.74
CA ASP A 42 9.34 4.78 6.44
C ASP A 42 8.13 4.17 7.15
N ARG A 43 7.16 5.02 7.48
CA ARG A 43 5.87 4.60 8.04
C ARG A 43 4.73 4.87 7.07
N ILE A 44 3.74 3.99 7.07
CA ILE A 44 2.39 4.29 6.59
C ILE A 44 1.61 4.67 7.83
N THR A 45 1.25 5.94 7.96
CA THR A 45 0.41 6.41 9.07
C THR A 45 -1.04 5.96 8.87
N VAL A 46 -1.78 5.85 9.95
CA VAL A 46 -3.23 5.61 9.90
C VAL A 46 -3.93 6.68 9.07
N SER A 47 -3.55 7.95 9.20
CA SER A 47 -4.10 9.04 8.39
C SER A 47 -3.83 8.87 6.89
N GLN A 48 -2.64 8.40 6.49
CA GLN A 48 -2.34 8.14 5.08
C GLN A 48 -3.19 6.99 4.54
N LEU A 49 -3.39 5.95 5.34
CA LEU A 49 -4.26 4.83 4.97
C LEU A 49 -5.72 5.30 4.81
N GLU A 50 -6.27 6.01 5.79
CA GLU A 50 -7.65 6.50 5.72
C GLU A 50 -7.85 7.48 4.55
N ASN A 51 -6.88 8.35 4.28
CA ASN A 51 -6.93 9.22 3.09
C ASN A 51 -7.02 8.39 1.81
N ARG A 52 -6.20 7.33 1.66
CA ARG A 52 -6.22 6.48 0.48
C ARG A 52 -7.54 5.68 0.35
N VAL A 53 -8.15 5.30 1.46
CA VAL A 53 -9.48 4.66 1.46
C VAL A 53 -10.56 5.66 1.03
N ASN A 54 -10.49 6.90 1.51
CA ASN A 54 -11.46 7.95 1.17
C ASN A 54 -11.36 8.35 -0.31
N GLU A 55 -10.15 8.46 -0.85
CA GLU A 55 -9.92 8.66 -2.29
C GLU A 55 -10.70 7.64 -3.16
N VAL A 56 -10.71 6.36 -2.76
CA VAL A 56 -11.48 5.31 -3.46
C VAL A 56 -12.98 5.51 -3.27
N ARG A 57 -13.43 5.77 -2.04
CA ARG A 57 -14.86 5.94 -1.73
C ARG A 57 -15.45 7.15 -2.44
N ASP A 58 -14.75 8.28 -2.46
CA ASP A 58 -15.16 9.50 -3.16
C ASP A 58 -15.25 9.26 -4.67
N ALA A 59 -14.29 8.52 -5.23
CA ALA A 59 -14.32 8.13 -6.63
C ALA A 59 -15.49 7.18 -6.95
N GLN A 60 -15.78 6.21 -6.07
CA GLN A 60 -16.93 5.30 -6.19
C GLN A 60 -18.25 6.06 -6.12
N GLN A 61 -18.40 6.95 -5.14
CA GLN A 61 -19.58 7.79 -5.01
C GLN A 61 -19.79 8.67 -6.24
N THR A 62 -18.72 9.24 -6.80
CA THR A 62 -18.80 10.04 -8.03
C THR A 62 -19.22 9.19 -9.24
N ALA A 63 -18.83 7.92 -9.28
CA ALA A 63 -19.18 7.00 -10.35
C ALA A 63 -20.61 6.44 -10.23
N THR A 64 -21.12 6.29 -9.00
CA THR A 64 -22.44 5.74 -8.70
C THR A 64 -23.46 6.87 -8.50
N LYS A 65 -24.47 6.96 -9.38
CA LYS A 65 -25.51 8.00 -9.31
C LYS A 65 -26.63 7.73 -8.28
N ASP A 66 -26.57 6.61 -7.57
CA ASP A 66 -27.61 6.11 -6.66
C ASP A 66 -27.01 5.85 -5.28
N ASP A 67 -27.40 6.66 -4.30
CA ASP A 67 -26.93 6.59 -2.92
C ASP A 67 -27.23 5.24 -2.25
N GLN A 68 -28.32 4.55 -2.64
CA GLN A 68 -28.63 3.23 -2.11
C GLN A 68 -27.66 2.15 -2.61
N GLN A 69 -27.17 2.28 -3.85
CA GLN A 69 -26.14 1.37 -4.37
C GLN A 69 -24.77 1.64 -3.76
N TYR A 70 -24.47 2.91 -3.44
CA TYR A 70 -23.25 3.30 -2.76
C TYR A 70 -23.17 2.75 -1.32
N GLU A 71 -24.25 2.86 -0.54
CA GLU A 71 -24.36 2.27 0.80
C GLU A 71 -24.10 0.75 0.79
N GLN A 72 -24.66 0.04 -0.20
CA GLN A 72 -24.43 -1.40 -0.37
C GLN A 72 -22.98 -1.73 -0.79
N ALA A 73 -22.33 -0.87 -1.58
CA ALA A 73 -20.92 -1.02 -1.95
C ALA A 73 -20.01 -0.82 -0.72
N ILE A 74 -20.28 0.20 0.11
CA ILE A 74 -19.58 0.44 1.38
C ILE A 74 -19.74 -0.78 2.32
N ALA A 75 -20.96 -1.29 2.49
CA ALA A 75 -21.24 -2.45 3.35
C ALA A 75 -20.52 -3.73 2.90
N LYS A 76 -20.32 -3.92 1.59
CA LYS A 76 -19.55 -5.03 1.01
C LYS A 76 -18.02 -4.82 1.06
N SER A 77 -17.56 -3.60 1.36
CA SER A 77 -16.15 -3.20 1.37
C SER A 77 -15.43 -3.42 2.71
N GLY A 78 -15.88 -4.37 3.53
CA GLY A 78 -15.29 -4.65 4.85
C GLY A 78 -13.79 -5.04 4.84
N SER A 79 -13.23 -5.33 3.67
CA SER A 79 -11.80 -5.57 3.43
C SER A 79 -11.05 -4.38 2.82
N LEU A 80 -11.72 -3.30 2.37
CA LEU A 80 -11.11 -2.21 1.60
C LEU A 80 -9.92 -1.58 2.34
N THR A 81 -10.08 -1.27 3.63
CA THR A 81 -8.99 -0.68 4.43
C THR A 81 -7.77 -1.61 4.52
N ARG A 82 -7.98 -2.92 4.75
CA ARG A 82 -6.86 -3.89 4.79
C ARG A 82 -6.22 -4.05 3.42
N ASN A 83 -7.01 -4.18 2.36
CA ASN A 83 -6.52 -4.35 0.99
C ASN A 83 -5.76 -3.11 0.50
N THR A 84 -6.21 -1.92 0.91
CA THR A 84 -5.52 -0.66 0.65
C THR A 84 -4.16 -0.63 1.34
N LEU A 85 -4.10 -0.98 2.63
CA LEU A 85 -2.83 -1.06 3.35
C LEU A 85 -1.87 -2.07 2.71
N HIS A 86 -2.36 -3.28 2.39
CA HIS A 86 -1.57 -4.29 1.71
C HIS A 86 -1.00 -3.79 0.37
N SER A 87 -1.80 -3.07 -0.40
CA SER A 87 -1.35 -2.50 -1.68
C SER A 87 -0.28 -1.42 -1.47
N MET A 88 -0.45 -0.53 -0.48
CA MET A 88 0.54 0.50 -0.16
C MET A 88 1.88 -0.10 0.32
N VAL A 89 1.83 -1.19 1.09
CA VAL A 89 3.03 -1.94 1.52
C VAL A 89 3.66 -2.65 0.31
N PHE A 90 2.85 -3.32 -0.52
CA PHE A 90 3.30 -3.99 -1.74
C PHE A 90 4.04 -3.02 -2.68
N ASP A 91 3.48 -1.83 -2.94
CA ASP A 91 4.10 -0.84 -3.81
C ASP A 91 5.50 -0.44 -3.32
N ARG A 92 5.69 -0.28 -2.00
CA ARG A 92 7.00 0.03 -1.43
C ARG A 92 7.98 -1.13 -1.54
N VAL A 93 7.53 -2.36 -1.30
CA VAL A 93 8.39 -3.55 -1.44
C VAL A 93 8.77 -3.80 -2.89
N LEU A 94 7.82 -3.65 -3.82
CA LEU A 94 8.09 -3.75 -5.25
C LEU A 94 9.09 -2.69 -5.70
N HIS A 95 8.89 -1.43 -5.29
CA HIS A 95 9.80 -0.35 -5.62
C HIS A 95 11.23 -0.64 -5.14
N ARG A 96 11.37 -1.17 -3.91
CA ARG A 96 12.66 -1.62 -3.39
C ARG A 96 13.26 -2.75 -4.21
N ALA A 97 12.52 -3.82 -4.47
CA ALA A 97 13.00 -4.95 -5.26
C ALA A 97 13.41 -4.54 -6.69
N ALA A 98 12.63 -3.66 -7.31
CA ALA A 98 12.93 -3.09 -8.62
C ALA A 98 14.23 -2.27 -8.57
N ALA A 99 14.39 -1.40 -7.58
CA ALA A 99 15.60 -0.61 -7.40
C ALA A 99 16.85 -1.49 -7.16
N ASP A 100 16.74 -2.53 -6.32
CA ASP A 100 17.82 -3.48 -6.05
C ASP A 100 18.23 -4.26 -7.31
N ALA A 101 17.28 -4.53 -8.22
CA ALA A 101 17.53 -5.13 -9.53
C ALA A 101 18.00 -4.13 -10.61
N GLY A 102 18.18 -2.85 -10.25
CA GLY A 102 18.59 -1.79 -11.17
C GLY A 102 17.50 -1.37 -12.17
N VAL A 103 16.23 -1.55 -11.81
CA VAL A 103 15.08 -1.09 -12.59
C VAL A 103 14.73 0.34 -12.18
N GLY A 104 14.80 1.26 -13.14
CA GLY A 104 14.35 2.64 -12.96
C GLY A 104 13.17 2.95 -13.87
N VAL A 105 12.21 3.71 -13.35
CA VAL A 105 11.04 4.18 -14.12
C VAL A 105 11.06 5.69 -14.22
N SER A 106 11.08 6.21 -15.46
CA SER A 106 11.06 7.64 -15.74
C SER A 106 9.63 8.19 -15.79
N ARG A 107 9.49 9.51 -15.55
CA ARG A 107 8.21 10.22 -15.71
C ARG A 107 7.62 10.03 -17.11
N ARG A 108 8.46 10.01 -18.15
CA ARG A 108 8.03 9.82 -19.53
C ARG A 108 7.36 8.46 -19.73
N GLN A 109 8.01 7.39 -19.25
CA GLN A 109 7.46 6.03 -19.34
C GLN A 109 6.12 5.91 -18.60
N ILE A 110 5.97 6.57 -17.44
CA ILE A 110 4.69 6.60 -16.71
C ILE A 110 3.59 7.23 -17.57
N GLN A 111 3.84 8.37 -18.21
CA GLN A 111 2.84 9.01 -19.06
C GLN A 111 2.50 8.18 -20.30
N GLU A 112 3.51 7.56 -20.93
CA GLU A 112 3.30 6.63 -22.05
C GLU A 112 2.48 5.41 -21.61
N ARG A 113 2.73 4.87 -20.41
CA ARG A 113 1.96 3.76 -19.85
C ARG A 113 0.51 4.15 -19.57
N VAL A 114 0.27 5.32 -18.98
CA VAL A 114 -1.10 5.84 -18.77
C VAL A 114 -1.84 6.02 -20.09
N ALA A 115 -1.17 6.55 -21.12
CA ALA A 115 -1.76 6.68 -22.44
C ALA A 115 -2.10 5.32 -23.06
N ALA A 116 -1.20 4.33 -22.93
CA ALA A 116 -1.43 2.97 -23.40
C ALA A 116 -2.63 2.30 -22.69
N MET A 117 -2.70 2.39 -21.35
CA MET A 117 -3.84 1.88 -20.59
C MET A 117 -5.16 2.53 -21.02
N ALA A 118 -5.15 3.85 -21.28
CA ALA A 118 -6.32 4.56 -21.77
C ALA A 118 -6.73 4.09 -23.17
N GLN A 119 -5.79 3.85 -24.07
CA GLN A 119 -6.08 3.31 -25.41
C GLN A 119 -6.66 1.89 -25.32
N GLN A 120 -6.07 1.02 -24.48
CA GLN A 120 -6.52 -0.36 -24.29
C GLN A 120 -7.94 -0.43 -23.72
N ALA A 121 -8.29 0.47 -22.79
CA ALA A 121 -9.63 0.52 -22.21
C ALA A 121 -10.69 1.19 -23.10
N GLY A 122 -10.33 1.70 -24.29
CA GLY A 122 -11.25 2.46 -25.15
C GLY A 122 -11.48 3.91 -24.72
N GLY A 123 -10.59 4.48 -23.89
CA GLY A 123 -10.55 5.89 -23.52
C GLY A 123 -10.25 6.13 -22.04
N VAL A 124 -9.87 7.36 -21.69
CA VAL A 124 -9.49 7.76 -20.31
C VAL A 124 -10.62 7.51 -19.30
N ARG A 125 -11.87 7.75 -19.68
CA ARG A 125 -13.03 7.53 -18.80
C ARG A 125 -13.20 6.05 -18.48
N GLN A 126 -13.13 5.18 -19.49
CA GLN A 126 -13.30 3.74 -19.32
C GLN A 126 -12.14 3.13 -18.53
N MET A 127 -10.90 3.57 -18.77
CA MET A 127 -9.75 3.19 -17.95
C MET A 127 -9.96 3.54 -16.47
N ARG A 128 -10.40 4.77 -16.17
CA ARG A 128 -10.65 5.21 -14.78
C ARG A 128 -11.70 4.34 -14.09
N LEU A 129 -12.83 4.06 -14.76
CA LEU A 129 -13.89 3.23 -14.21
C LEU A 129 -13.40 1.80 -13.99
N ALA A 130 -12.73 1.19 -14.98
CA ALA A 130 -12.20 -0.16 -14.86
C ALA A 130 -11.17 -0.30 -13.73
N LEU A 131 -10.26 0.66 -13.58
CA LEU A 131 -9.25 0.65 -12.51
C LEU A 131 -9.89 0.82 -11.12
N LEU A 132 -10.92 1.67 -11.02
CA LEU A 132 -11.65 1.87 -9.78
C LEU A 132 -12.44 0.63 -9.38
N GLU A 133 -13.21 0.05 -10.31
CA GLU A 133 -14.09 -1.09 -10.06
C GLU A 133 -13.33 -2.38 -9.78
N GLN A 134 -12.26 -2.66 -10.54
CA GLN A 134 -11.53 -3.92 -10.43
C GLN A 134 -10.47 -3.89 -9.33
N TYR A 135 -9.83 -2.74 -9.10
CA TYR A 135 -8.63 -2.66 -8.28
C TYR A 135 -8.69 -1.60 -7.17
N ASN A 136 -9.81 -0.88 -7.02
CA ASN A 136 -9.94 0.23 -6.07
C ASN A 136 -8.84 1.29 -6.25
N ILE A 137 -8.51 1.60 -7.51
CA ILE A 137 -7.52 2.64 -7.84
C ILE A 137 -8.27 3.93 -8.17
N ALA A 138 -8.14 4.91 -7.29
CA ALA A 138 -8.71 6.24 -7.50
C ALA A 138 -7.99 7.00 -8.64
N PRO A 139 -8.67 7.93 -9.35
CA PRO A 139 -8.12 8.63 -10.51
C PRO A 139 -6.75 9.30 -10.30
N GLU A 140 -6.53 9.89 -9.15
CA GLU A 140 -5.29 10.56 -8.72
C GLU A 140 -4.13 9.57 -8.50
N ARG A 141 -4.41 8.26 -8.46
CA ARG A 141 -3.44 7.19 -8.23
C ARG A 141 -3.08 6.41 -9.49
N ILE A 142 -3.62 6.80 -10.64
CA ILE A 142 -3.35 6.15 -11.92
C ILE A 142 -1.88 6.24 -12.32
N ALA A 143 -1.22 7.36 -12.04
CA ALA A 143 0.21 7.51 -12.34
C ALA A 143 1.08 6.61 -11.43
N ASP A 144 0.71 6.43 -10.17
CA ASP A 144 1.37 5.51 -9.26
C ASP A 144 1.16 4.05 -9.72
N SER A 145 -0.08 3.68 -10.10
CA SER A 145 -0.35 2.36 -10.67
C SER A 145 0.45 2.11 -11.95
N ALA A 146 0.57 3.10 -12.83
CA ALA A 146 1.38 2.97 -14.04
C ALA A 146 2.88 2.77 -13.72
N ARG A 147 3.39 3.38 -12.64
CA ARG A 147 4.75 3.10 -12.15
C ARG A 147 4.85 1.66 -11.66
N THR A 148 3.93 1.22 -10.79
CA THR A 148 3.87 -0.17 -10.28
C THR A 148 3.88 -1.16 -11.43
N ASP A 149 3.08 -0.92 -12.48
CA ASP A 149 3.04 -1.78 -13.67
C ASP A 149 4.42 -1.93 -14.35
N LEU A 150 5.09 -0.81 -14.55
CA LEU A 150 6.41 -0.77 -15.18
C LEU A 150 7.49 -1.42 -14.31
N GLU A 151 7.39 -1.27 -12.98
CA GLU A 151 8.29 -1.92 -12.02
C GLU A 151 8.07 -3.44 -12.00
N VAL A 152 6.82 -3.92 -12.05
CA VAL A 152 6.53 -5.36 -12.18
C VAL A 152 7.16 -5.92 -13.45
N MET A 153 6.93 -5.27 -14.59
CA MET A 153 7.48 -5.71 -15.88
C MET A 153 9.01 -5.70 -15.88
N GLY A 154 9.60 -4.60 -15.42
CA GLY A 154 11.05 -4.44 -15.37
C GLY A 154 11.71 -5.43 -14.42
N LEU A 155 11.15 -5.62 -13.22
CA LEU A 155 11.66 -6.57 -12.24
C LEU A 155 11.57 -7.99 -12.79
N ALA A 156 10.40 -8.41 -13.30
CA ALA A 156 10.20 -9.73 -13.87
C ALA A 156 11.22 -10.02 -14.98
N GLN A 157 11.44 -9.06 -15.89
CA GLN A 157 12.46 -9.18 -16.93
C GLN A 157 13.87 -9.34 -16.36
N LYS A 158 14.24 -8.53 -15.35
CA LYS A 158 15.58 -8.57 -14.74
C LYS A 158 15.88 -9.90 -14.02
N VAL A 159 14.88 -10.47 -13.36
CA VAL A 159 15.04 -11.72 -12.60
C VAL A 159 14.73 -12.98 -13.42
N GLY A 160 14.37 -12.83 -14.70
CA GLY A 160 14.02 -13.93 -15.59
C GLY A 160 12.70 -14.62 -15.23
N ALA A 161 11.76 -13.90 -14.60
CA ALA A 161 10.44 -14.43 -14.29
C ALA A 161 9.45 -14.20 -15.43
N ASN A 162 8.56 -15.17 -15.65
CA ASN A 162 7.44 -15.05 -16.57
C ASN A 162 6.12 -14.91 -15.78
N MET A 163 5.69 -13.68 -15.56
CA MET A 163 4.45 -13.35 -14.86
C MET A 163 3.17 -13.71 -15.65
N GLN A 164 3.30 -14.07 -16.92
CA GLN A 164 2.18 -14.53 -17.74
C GLN A 164 1.97 -16.05 -17.63
N SER A 165 3.04 -16.79 -17.33
CA SER A 165 3.01 -18.25 -17.14
C SER A 165 2.02 -18.65 -16.06
N GLN A 166 1.40 -19.81 -16.20
CA GLN A 166 0.62 -20.43 -15.14
C GLN A 166 1.51 -21.21 -14.14
N SER A 167 2.77 -21.44 -14.49
CA SER A 167 3.69 -22.17 -13.63
C SER A 167 4.21 -21.29 -12.50
N ALA A 168 4.04 -21.77 -11.26
CA ALA A 168 4.63 -21.14 -10.08
C ALA A 168 6.17 -21.10 -10.17
N SER A 169 6.81 -22.08 -10.81
CA SER A 169 8.27 -22.09 -10.99
C SER A 169 8.75 -20.91 -11.84
N ASP A 170 7.98 -20.54 -12.86
CA ASP A 170 8.36 -19.48 -13.80
C ASP A 170 8.14 -18.10 -13.18
N GLN A 171 7.26 -17.99 -12.19
CA GLN A 171 7.02 -16.76 -11.42
C GLN A 171 7.90 -16.67 -10.17
N ALA A 172 8.47 -17.79 -9.71
CA ALA A 172 9.22 -17.86 -8.46
C ALA A 172 10.36 -16.83 -8.33
N PRO A 173 11.14 -16.50 -9.37
CA PRO A 173 12.19 -15.50 -9.25
C PRO A 173 11.66 -14.09 -8.88
N PHE A 174 10.47 -13.73 -9.37
CA PHE A 174 9.82 -12.45 -9.02
C PHE A 174 9.41 -12.42 -7.55
N TRP A 175 8.71 -13.47 -7.08
CA TRP A 175 8.28 -13.56 -5.70
C TRP A 175 9.45 -13.66 -4.72
N LYS A 176 10.55 -14.31 -5.12
CA LYS A 176 11.80 -14.36 -4.37
C LYS A 176 12.42 -12.97 -4.20
N ALA A 177 12.43 -12.16 -5.26
CA ALA A 177 12.94 -10.78 -5.19
C ALA A 177 12.10 -9.92 -4.24
N LEU A 178 10.77 -10.04 -4.27
CA LEU A 178 9.89 -9.35 -3.34
C LEU A 178 10.05 -9.82 -1.89
N ASP A 179 10.18 -11.13 -1.66
CA ASP A 179 10.45 -11.69 -0.33
C ASP A 179 11.77 -11.17 0.24
N GLN A 180 12.83 -11.11 -0.57
CA GLN A 180 14.10 -10.52 -0.18
C GLN A 180 13.95 -9.04 0.19
N ALA A 181 13.35 -8.23 -0.67
CA ALA A 181 13.12 -6.81 -0.40
C ALA A 181 12.25 -6.59 0.86
N SER A 182 11.23 -7.42 1.08
CA SER A 182 10.39 -7.37 2.28
C SER A 182 11.17 -7.65 3.56
N LYS A 183 12.13 -8.58 3.52
CA LYS A 183 13.00 -8.90 4.65
C LYS A 183 13.97 -7.77 4.95
N GLU A 184 14.57 -7.19 3.91
CA GLU A 184 15.47 -6.04 4.03
C GLU A 184 14.75 -4.79 4.55
N LEU A 185 13.47 -4.62 4.18
CA LEU A 185 12.62 -3.55 4.68
C LEU A 185 12.05 -3.81 6.08
N HIS A 186 12.21 -5.02 6.65
CA HIS A 186 11.64 -5.34 7.96
C HIS A 186 10.16 -4.93 8.08
N VAL A 187 9.36 -5.30 7.07
CA VAL A 187 7.95 -4.88 7.00
C VAL A 187 7.18 -5.36 8.22
N ASP A 188 6.54 -4.42 8.90
CA ASP A 188 5.71 -4.67 10.07
C ASP A 188 4.35 -3.99 9.92
N LEU A 189 3.27 -4.71 10.17
CA LEU A 189 1.89 -4.19 10.07
C LEU A 189 1.30 -4.11 11.47
N ASN A 190 0.53 -3.05 11.71
CA ASN A 190 -0.28 -3.00 12.93
C ASN A 190 -1.24 -4.20 12.94
N PRO A 191 -1.25 -5.04 14.00
CA PRO A 191 -2.03 -6.28 14.05
C PRO A 191 -3.52 -6.12 13.75
N ARG A 192 -4.09 -4.93 14.00
CA ARG A 192 -5.50 -4.63 13.70
C ARG A 192 -5.81 -4.71 12.19
N TYR A 193 -4.80 -4.57 11.34
CA TYR A 193 -4.93 -4.62 9.89
C TYR A 193 -4.49 -5.97 9.29
N GLY A 194 -4.02 -6.91 10.11
CA GLY A 194 -3.60 -8.24 9.68
C GLY A 194 -2.09 -8.42 9.71
N THR A 195 -1.61 -9.41 8.94
CA THR A 195 -0.20 -9.79 8.88
C THR A 195 0.35 -9.66 7.46
N TRP A 196 1.65 -9.45 7.34
CA TRP A 196 2.35 -9.38 6.07
C TRP A 196 3.21 -10.62 5.86
N ASP A 197 2.95 -11.33 4.76
CA ASP A 197 3.75 -12.49 4.35
C ASP A 197 3.68 -12.64 2.83
N ILE A 198 4.69 -12.13 2.10
CA ILE A 198 4.72 -12.22 0.63
C ILE A 198 4.80 -13.67 0.17
N ALA A 199 5.50 -14.54 0.90
CA ALA A 199 5.67 -15.94 0.53
C ALA A 199 4.35 -16.71 0.59
N LYS A 200 3.43 -16.34 1.49
CA LYS A 200 2.09 -16.92 1.59
C LYS A 200 1.02 -16.22 0.75
N SER A 201 1.15 -14.91 0.56
CA SER A 201 0.09 -14.08 -0.05
C SER A 201 0.38 -13.64 -1.48
N HIS A 202 1.58 -13.91 -2.02
CA HIS A 202 2.05 -13.39 -3.30
C HIS A 202 1.69 -11.90 -3.47
N GLY A 203 1.89 -11.12 -2.41
CA GLY A 203 1.68 -9.67 -2.40
C GLY A 203 0.22 -9.19 -2.43
N ARG A 204 -0.76 -10.00 -2.85
CA ARG A 204 -2.20 -9.68 -2.83
C ARG A 204 -3.02 -10.96 -2.67
N ALA A 205 -3.61 -11.17 -1.50
CA ALA A 205 -4.42 -12.35 -1.19
C ALA A 205 -5.57 -12.60 -2.20
N ASP A 206 -6.01 -11.57 -2.93
CA ASP A 206 -7.19 -11.66 -3.80
C ASP A 206 -6.97 -11.15 -5.25
N ALA A 207 -5.82 -10.52 -5.56
CA ALA A 207 -5.62 -9.92 -6.88
C ALA A 207 -4.82 -10.85 -7.79
N LYS A 208 -5.53 -11.68 -8.56
CA LYS A 208 -5.04 -12.01 -9.90
C LYS A 208 -4.70 -10.67 -10.57
N THR A 209 -3.55 -10.54 -11.21
CA THR A 209 -3.15 -9.35 -11.98
C THR A 209 -3.46 -9.57 -13.47
N PRO A 210 -4.73 -9.60 -13.92
CA PRO A 210 -5.05 -9.92 -15.30
C PRO A 210 -4.62 -8.84 -16.31
N TRP A 211 -4.28 -7.62 -15.89
CA TRP A 211 -3.69 -6.62 -16.81
C TRP A 211 -2.25 -6.98 -17.26
N VAL A 212 -1.56 -7.90 -16.56
CA VAL A 212 -0.31 -8.53 -17.05
C VAL A 212 -0.61 -9.58 -18.14
N ARG A 213 -1.86 -10.07 -18.21
CA ARG A 213 -2.29 -11.16 -19.09
C ARG A 213 -2.84 -10.76 -20.45
N GLU A 214 -2.79 -9.50 -20.86
CA GLU A 214 -3.13 -9.15 -22.26
C GLU A 214 -1.99 -8.44 -22.97
N VAL A 215 -1.03 -9.25 -23.43
CA VAL A 215 -0.04 -8.83 -24.44
C VAL A 215 0.13 -9.94 -25.48
N THR A 216 -0.96 -10.28 -26.20
CA THR A 216 -1.07 -11.00 -27.50
C THR A 216 -2.52 -11.53 -27.59
N SER A 217 -3.40 -11.23 -28.55
CA SER A 217 -3.29 -10.71 -29.92
C SER A 217 -4.63 -10.05 -30.33
N PRO A 218 -4.64 -9.14 -31.33
CA PRO A 218 -5.86 -8.80 -32.04
C PRO A 218 -6.31 -10.02 -32.86
N LYS A 219 -7.58 -10.40 -32.77
CA LYS A 219 -8.20 -11.23 -33.82
C LYS A 219 -9.10 -10.33 -34.67
N THR A 220 -8.44 -9.53 -35.51
CA THR A 220 -8.96 -9.11 -36.82
C THR A 220 -8.41 -10.18 -37.77
N GLY A 221 -9.13 -10.85 -38.65
CA GLY A 221 -10.50 -10.81 -39.14
C GLY A 221 -10.63 -11.93 -40.19
N ASP A 222 -11.76 -11.89 -40.90
CA ASP A 222 -12.06 -12.51 -42.20
C ASP A 222 -12.69 -13.91 -42.23
N GLU A 223 -13.94 -13.87 -42.74
CA GLU A 223 -14.49 -14.70 -43.85
C GLU A 223 -14.68 -16.21 -43.59
N GLN A 224 -15.74 -16.90 -44.02
CA GLN A 224 -16.83 -16.62 -44.95
C GLN A 224 -17.82 -17.80 -44.82
N THR A 225 -19.12 -17.50 -44.97
CA THR A 225 -20.15 -18.30 -45.67
C THR A 225 -20.05 -19.84 -45.70
N ALA A 226 -21.04 -20.52 -45.09
CA ALA A 226 -22.09 -21.30 -45.79
C ALA A 226 -23.06 -21.89 -44.77
#